data_AF-A0A7T4AZF5-F1
#
_entry.id   AF-A0A7T4AZF5-F1
#
_cell.length_a   1.000
_cell.length_b   1.000
_cell.length_c   1.000
_cell.angle_alpha   90.00
_cell.angle_beta   90.00
_cell.angle_gamma   90.00
#
_symmetry.space_group_name_H-M   'P 1'
#
loop_
_entity.id
_entity.type
_entity.pdbx_description
1 polymer ?
#
loop_
_entity_poly.entity_id
_entity_poly.type
_entity_poly.pdbx_seq_one_letter_code
_entity_poly.pdbx_strand_id
1 'polypeptide(L)'
;MDKTPEFDCYSTDDEVFHDGGKDEALQDLDDDGRLAVGAEFRLGVTKTPDPASFFDVNWLIEEMQVNASDNHGECAEDYLVDLTQDQIKELDGVVKAWLQANAEVHFYSAEGIETFLVTQEDIDSFRHACAQQGKGGAA
;
A
#
# COMPACT_ATOMS: atom_id res chain seq x y z
N MET A 1 5.45 11.11 -25.61
CA MET A 1 6.08 11.04 -24.28
C MET A 1 4.90 11.09 -23.32
N ASP A 2 4.40 9.93 -22.92
CA ASP A 2 3.39 9.86 -21.87
C ASP A 2 4.01 10.47 -20.62
N LYS A 3 3.36 11.50 -20.09
CA LYS A 3 3.67 11.97 -18.75
C LYS A 3 3.18 10.89 -17.81
N THR A 4 4.07 10.32 -17.00
CA THR A 4 3.66 9.56 -15.83
C THR A 4 2.65 10.41 -15.06
N PRO A 5 1.44 9.90 -14.78
CA PRO A 5 0.47 10.66 -14.03
C PRO A 5 1.04 10.98 -12.65
N GLU A 6 0.70 12.15 -12.12
CA GLU A 6 1.16 12.62 -10.81
C GLU A 6 0.67 11.71 -9.67
N PHE A 7 -0.48 11.06 -9.89
CA PHE A 7 -1.11 10.09 -9.03
C PHE A 7 -1.55 8.88 -9.87
N ASP A 8 -1.38 7.67 -9.35
CA ASP A 8 -1.72 6.40 -10.02
C ASP A 8 -2.65 5.52 -9.17
N CYS A 9 -3.06 5.99 -7.98
CA CYS A 9 -4.17 5.41 -7.25
C CYS A 9 -5.12 6.46 -6.68
N TYR A 10 -6.35 6.03 -6.41
CA TYR A 10 -7.39 6.88 -5.84
C TYR A 10 -8.21 6.15 -4.78
N SER A 11 -8.91 6.89 -3.92
CA SER A 11 -9.91 6.37 -2.99
C SER A 11 -11.09 7.33 -2.88
N THR A 12 -12.31 6.81 -2.82
CA THR A 12 -13.54 7.60 -2.63
C THR A 12 -14.17 7.40 -1.25
N ASP A 13 -13.54 6.61 -0.38
CA ASP A 13 -14.03 6.23 0.95
C ASP A 13 -12.98 6.33 2.08
N ASP A 14 -11.72 6.67 1.77
CA ASP A 14 -10.58 6.73 2.70
C ASP A 14 -10.10 5.37 3.24
N GLU A 15 -10.63 4.27 2.74
CA GLU A 15 -10.27 2.93 3.22
C GLU A 15 -9.58 2.11 2.13
N VAL A 16 -10.16 2.10 0.93
CA VAL A 16 -9.67 1.28 -0.18
C VAL A 16 -9.10 2.18 -1.26
N PHE A 17 -7.85 1.91 -1.64
CA PHE A 17 -7.21 2.54 -2.79
C PHE A 17 -7.32 1.63 -3.99
N HIS A 18 -7.72 2.19 -5.12
CA HIS A 18 -7.85 1.54 -6.42
C HIS A 18 -6.78 2.08 -7.38
N ASP A 19 -6.36 1.27 -8.36
CA ASP A 19 -5.50 1.70 -9.46
C ASP A 19 -6.28 2.68 -10.35
N GLY A 20 -5.67 3.83 -10.66
CA GLY A 20 -6.31 4.88 -11.46
C GLY A 20 -6.04 6.29 -10.93
N GLY A 21 -6.63 7.29 -11.60
CA GLY A 21 -6.46 8.69 -11.25
C GLY A 21 -7.78 9.38 -10.93
N LYS A 22 -7.78 10.70 -11.11
CA LYS A 22 -8.93 11.55 -10.86
C LYS A 22 -10.16 11.14 -11.67
N ASP A 23 -9.99 10.73 -12.92
CA ASP A 23 -11.11 10.41 -13.81
C ASP A 23 -11.84 9.15 -13.33
N GLU A 24 -11.12 8.10 -12.92
CA GLU A 24 -11.68 6.89 -12.32
C GLU A 24 -12.36 7.19 -10.98
N ALA A 25 -11.77 8.05 -10.15
CA ALA A 25 -12.40 8.49 -8.90
C ALA A 25 -13.75 9.19 -9.13
N LEU A 26 -13.83 10.05 -10.16
CA LEU A 26 -15.08 10.73 -10.53
C LEU A 26 -16.11 9.75 -11.11
N GLN A 27 -15.67 8.76 -11.88
CA GLN A 27 -16.53 7.71 -12.42
C GLN A 27 -17.15 6.88 -11.28
N ASP A 28 -16.36 6.43 -10.31
CA ASP A 28 -16.86 5.66 -9.16
C ASP A 28 -17.85 6.47 -8.32
N LEU A 29 -17.56 7.76 -8.10
CA LEU A 29 -18.51 8.65 -7.43
C LEU A 29 -19.83 8.79 -8.22
N ASP A 30 -19.79 8.83 -9.55
CA ASP A 30 -21.00 8.91 -10.39
C ASP A 30 -21.79 7.60 -10.35
N ASP A 31 -21.11 6.46 -10.47
CA ASP A 31 -21.69 5.12 -10.42
C ASP A 31 -22.40 4.87 -9.07
N ASP A 32 -21.85 5.39 -7.98
CA ASP A 32 -22.44 5.34 -6.64
C ASP A 32 -23.53 6.41 -6.40
N GLY A 33 -23.76 7.32 -7.36
CA GLY A 33 -24.67 8.46 -7.19
C GLY A 33 -24.21 9.49 -6.16
N ARG A 34 -22.91 9.52 -5.86
CA ARG A 34 -22.23 10.41 -4.91
C ARG A 34 -21.55 11.61 -5.57
N LEU A 35 -21.47 11.66 -6.91
CA LEU A 35 -20.82 12.75 -7.64
C LEU A 35 -21.58 14.08 -7.45
N ALA A 36 -21.08 14.92 -6.54
CA ALA A 36 -21.61 16.24 -6.24
C ALA A 36 -20.49 17.21 -5.85
N VAL A 37 -20.71 18.51 -6.05
CA VAL A 37 -19.75 19.54 -5.63
C VAL A 37 -19.49 19.42 -4.13
N GLY A 38 -18.22 19.37 -3.75
CA GLY A 38 -17.77 19.19 -2.37
C GLY A 38 -17.68 17.73 -1.91
N ALA A 39 -18.01 16.75 -2.76
CA ALA A 39 -17.67 15.36 -2.48
C ALA A 39 -16.14 15.21 -2.40
N GLU A 40 -15.65 14.41 -1.46
CA GLU A 40 -14.22 14.17 -1.26
C GLU A 40 -13.78 12.92 -2.01
N PHE A 41 -12.58 12.99 -2.56
CA PHE A 41 -11.81 11.82 -3.02
C PHE A 41 -10.34 12.06 -2.70
N ARG A 42 -9.56 10.99 -2.70
CA ARG A 42 -8.11 11.04 -2.45
C ARG A 42 -7.38 10.52 -3.67
N LEU A 43 -6.21 11.11 -3.93
CA LEU A 43 -5.27 10.61 -4.91
C LEU A 43 -3.93 10.32 -4.22
N GLY A 44 -3.21 9.32 -4.70
CA GLY A 44 -1.91 8.92 -4.15
C GLY A 44 -1.02 8.27 -5.20
N VAL A 45 0.15 7.84 -4.75
CA VAL A 45 1.12 7.11 -5.55
C VAL A 45 1.29 5.70 -4.98
N THR A 46 1.16 4.68 -5.82
CA THR A 46 1.40 3.31 -5.46
C THR A 46 2.90 3.06 -5.29
N LYS A 47 3.24 2.28 -4.27
CA LYS A 47 4.60 1.82 -4.06
C LYS A 47 4.58 0.38 -3.60
N THR A 48 5.40 -0.44 -4.22
CA THR A 48 5.63 -1.81 -3.78
C THR A 48 6.48 -1.77 -2.50
N PRO A 49 5.98 -2.28 -1.35
CA PRO A 49 6.77 -2.33 -0.12
C PRO A 49 7.99 -3.22 -0.26
N ASP A 50 9.07 -2.90 0.47
CA ASP A 50 10.20 -3.81 0.66
C ASP A 50 9.75 -4.98 1.56
N PRO A 51 9.80 -6.25 1.10
CA PRO A 51 9.42 -7.38 1.93
C PRO A 51 10.25 -7.48 3.22
N ALA A 52 11.50 -7.01 3.23
CA ALA A 52 12.32 -6.99 4.45
C ALA A 52 11.83 -6.00 5.50
N SER A 53 10.97 -5.04 5.14
CA SER A 53 10.38 -4.09 6.10
C SER A 53 9.33 -4.73 7.02
N PHE A 54 8.83 -5.92 6.66
CA PHE A 54 7.87 -6.67 7.49
C PHE A 54 8.53 -7.56 8.55
N PHE A 55 9.87 -7.58 8.62
CA PHE A 55 10.61 -8.46 9.52
C PHE A 55 11.31 -7.68 10.64
N ASP A 56 11.13 -8.17 11.88
CA ASP A 56 11.88 -7.74 13.06
C ASP A 56 12.65 -8.92 13.66
N VAL A 57 13.98 -8.80 13.67
CA VAL A 57 14.88 -9.82 14.21
C VAL A 57 14.68 -10.04 15.71
N ASN A 58 14.28 -9.02 16.47
CA ASN A 58 14.11 -9.16 17.92
C ASN A 58 12.90 -10.02 18.23
N TRP A 59 11.83 -9.89 17.45
CA TRP A 59 10.65 -10.74 17.58
C TRP A 59 10.97 -12.20 17.26
N LEU A 60 11.79 -12.46 16.23
CA LEU A 60 12.29 -13.82 15.96
C LEU A 60 13.09 -14.39 17.14
N ILE A 61 14.00 -13.61 17.72
CA ILE A 61 14.82 -14.05 18.86
C ILE A 61 13.94 -14.35 20.07
N GLU A 62 12.97 -13.48 20.38
CA GLU A 62 12.00 -13.68 21.46
C GLU A 62 11.22 -14.98 21.26
N GLU A 63 10.68 -15.22 20.07
CA GLU A 63 9.97 -16.46 19.74
C GLU A 63 10.88 -17.70 19.88
N MET A 64 12.16 -17.60 19.53
CA MET A 64 13.12 -18.69 19.76
C MET A 64 13.34 -18.97 21.26
N GLN A 65 13.38 -17.93 22.10
CA GLN A 65 13.50 -18.06 23.55
C GLN A 65 12.25 -18.67 24.19
N VAL A 66 11.07 -18.20 23.78
CA VAL A 66 9.78 -18.77 24.20
C VAL A 66 9.71 -20.24 23.83
N ASN A 67 10.01 -20.59 22.57
CA ASN A 67 10.02 -21.99 22.14
C ASN A 67 11.01 -22.85 22.95
N ALA A 68 12.19 -22.33 23.28
CA ALA A 68 13.15 -23.07 24.10
C ALA A 68 12.61 -23.33 25.51
N SER A 69 12.01 -22.32 26.14
CA SER A 69 11.36 -22.44 27.46
C SER A 69 10.18 -23.41 27.43
N ASP A 70 9.29 -23.33 26.43
CA ASP A 70 8.12 -24.20 26.32
C ASP A 70 8.51 -25.69 26.15
N ASN A 71 9.63 -25.98 25.49
CA ASN A 71 10.05 -27.35 25.19
C ASN A 71 11.03 -27.95 26.21
N HIS A 72 11.76 -27.10 26.94
CA HIS A 72 12.82 -27.54 27.84
C HIS A 72 12.67 -27.00 29.27
N GLY A 73 11.66 -26.17 29.53
CA GLY A 73 11.38 -25.58 30.83
C GLY A 73 12.42 -24.54 31.26
N GLU A 74 12.42 -24.25 32.57
CA GLU A 74 13.26 -23.21 33.19
C GLU A 74 14.76 -23.33 32.85
N CYS A 75 15.28 -24.53 32.54
CA CYS A 75 16.69 -24.69 32.17
C CYS A 75 17.07 -24.04 30.84
N ALA A 76 16.10 -23.57 30.06
CA ALA A 76 16.31 -22.87 28.79
C ALA A 76 16.10 -21.35 28.87
N GLU A 77 15.83 -20.78 30.06
CA GLU A 77 15.59 -19.33 30.23
C GLU A 77 16.77 -18.45 29.78
N ASP A 78 18.00 -18.96 29.90
CA ASP A 78 19.22 -18.25 29.47
C ASP A 78 19.53 -18.44 27.97
N TYR A 79 18.66 -19.08 27.19
CA TYR A 79 18.91 -19.26 25.76
C TYR A 79 19.02 -17.91 25.04
N LEU A 80 20.10 -17.70 24.28
CA LEU A 80 20.38 -16.49 23.48
C LEU A 80 20.54 -15.15 24.24
N VAL A 81 20.55 -15.15 25.58
CA VAL A 81 20.67 -13.90 26.38
C VAL A 81 22.00 -13.17 26.17
N ASP A 82 23.05 -13.90 25.79
CA ASP A 82 24.40 -13.38 25.59
C ASP A 82 24.69 -12.91 24.16
N LEU A 83 23.67 -12.85 23.29
CA LEU A 83 23.86 -12.35 21.92
C LEU A 83 24.32 -10.89 21.94
N THR A 84 25.41 -10.63 21.24
CA THR A 84 25.90 -9.27 20.99
C THR A 84 25.04 -8.56 19.95
N GLN A 85 25.04 -7.23 19.97
CA GLN A 85 24.34 -6.42 18.97
C GLN A 85 24.83 -6.68 17.54
N ASP A 86 26.13 -6.98 17.37
CA ASP A 86 26.69 -7.31 16.06
C ASP A 86 26.15 -8.64 15.52
N GLN A 87 25.99 -9.65 16.38
CA GLN A 87 25.39 -10.94 16.00
C GLN A 87 23.89 -10.81 15.68
N ILE A 88 23.16 -10.01 16.44
CA ILE A 88 21.74 -9.72 16.16
C ILE A 88 21.62 -9.03 14.80
N LYS A 89 22.48 -8.06 14.52
CA LYS A 89 22.53 -7.36 13.24
C LYS A 89 22.95 -8.28 12.08
N GLU A 90 23.87 -9.22 12.32
CA GLU A 90 24.25 -10.23 11.34
C GLU A 90 23.05 -11.11 10.97
N LEU A 91 22.32 -11.63 11.98
CA LEU A 91 21.11 -12.43 11.77
C LEU A 91 20.02 -11.63 11.02
N ASP A 92 19.79 -10.38 11.41
CA ASP A 92 18.87 -9.46 10.73
C ASP A 92 19.21 -9.34 9.24
N GLY A 93 20.49 -9.12 8.93
CA GLY A 93 20.99 -9.01 7.56
C GLY A 93 20.77 -10.29 6.76
N VAL A 94 21.02 -11.46 7.35
CA VAL A 94 20.81 -12.75 6.68
C VAL A 94 19.34 -12.96 6.31
N VAL A 95 18.42 -12.74 7.25
CA VAL A 95 16.98 -12.96 7.01
C VAL A 95 16.42 -11.93 6.04
N LYS A 96 16.77 -10.64 6.20
CA LYS A 96 16.33 -9.59 5.27
C LYS A 96 16.84 -9.80 3.85
N ALA A 97 18.10 -10.22 3.69
CA ALA A 97 18.63 -10.56 2.38
C ALA A 97 17.89 -11.74 1.74
N TRP A 98 17.52 -12.75 2.53
CA TRP A 98 16.70 -13.85 2.05
C TRP A 98 15.31 -13.38 1.61
N LEU A 99 14.64 -12.54 2.41
CA LEU A 99 13.33 -11.97 2.08
C LEU A 99 13.38 -11.15 0.79
N GLN A 100 14.37 -10.26 0.65
CA GLN A 100 14.54 -9.46 -0.57
C GLN A 100 14.78 -10.30 -1.83
N ALA A 101 15.44 -11.46 -1.69
CA ALA A 101 15.74 -12.33 -2.81
C ALA A 101 14.61 -13.30 -3.19
N ASN A 102 13.68 -13.60 -2.27
CA ASN A 102 12.72 -14.70 -2.44
C ASN A 102 11.26 -14.32 -2.20
N ALA A 103 10.96 -13.24 -1.48
CA ALA A 103 9.60 -12.83 -1.19
C ALA A 103 9.08 -11.88 -2.27
N GLU A 104 8.17 -12.37 -3.10
CA GLU A 104 7.45 -11.53 -4.07
C GLU A 104 6.30 -10.79 -3.39
N VAL A 105 6.21 -9.49 -3.63
CA VAL A 105 5.16 -8.62 -3.08
C VAL A 105 4.17 -8.27 -4.20
N HIS A 106 2.94 -8.77 -4.09
CA HIS A 106 1.87 -8.58 -5.09
C HIS A 106 0.82 -7.55 -4.65
N PHE A 107 1.16 -6.70 -3.69
CA PHE A 107 0.33 -5.62 -3.17
C PHE A 107 1.13 -4.33 -3.11
N TYR A 108 0.45 -3.20 -2.90
CA TYR A 108 1.07 -1.88 -2.80
C TYR A 108 0.64 -1.17 -1.52
N SER A 109 1.43 -0.18 -1.12
CA SER A 109 1.02 0.90 -0.23
C SER A 109 0.68 2.14 -1.07
N ALA A 110 -0.37 2.88 -0.68
CA ALA A 110 -0.58 4.23 -1.17
C ALA A 110 0.25 5.22 -0.35
N GLU A 111 1.15 5.96 -0.99
CA GLU A 111 1.96 7.02 -0.40
C GLU A 111 1.59 8.38 -1.01
N GLY A 112 1.96 9.48 -0.33
CA GLY A 112 1.74 10.83 -0.86
C GLY A 112 0.26 11.17 -1.07
N ILE A 113 -0.61 10.69 -0.17
CA ILE A 113 -2.06 10.84 -0.30
C ILE A 113 -2.46 12.30 -0.11
N GLU A 114 -3.21 12.83 -1.08
CA GLU A 114 -3.80 14.16 -1.05
C GLU A 114 -5.33 14.08 -1.19
N THR A 115 -6.05 14.89 -0.41
CA THR A 115 -7.51 14.99 -0.46
C THR A 115 -7.94 16.10 -1.40
N PHE A 116 -8.87 15.78 -2.29
CA PHE A 116 -9.46 16.67 -3.27
C PHE A 116 -10.97 16.80 -3.04
N LEU A 117 -11.51 17.95 -3.40
CA LEU A 117 -12.94 18.20 -3.43
C LEU A 117 -13.41 18.28 -4.89
N VAL A 118 -14.49 17.58 -5.21
CA VAL A 118 -15.14 17.69 -6.50
C VAL A 118 -15.63 19.12 -6.71
N THR A 119 -15.17 19.75 -7.79
CA THR A 119 -15.63 21.07 -8.21
C THR A 119 -16.69 20.96 -9.31
N GLN A 120 -17.40 22.06 -9.61
CA GLN A 120 -18.32 22.07 -10.74
C GLN A 120 -17.60 21.87 -12.07
N GLU A 121 -16.37 22.40 -12.20
CA GLU A 121 -15.53 22.22 -13.39
C GLU A 121 -15.19 20.75 -13.63
N ASP A 122 -14.95 19.99 -12.56
CA ASP A 122 -14.71 18.55 -12.64
C ASP A 122 -15.92 17.80 -13.20
N ILE A 123 -17.11 18.11 -12.67
CA ILE A 123 -18.37 17.50 -13.12
C ILE A 123 -18.64 17.82 -14.59
N ASP A 124 -18.46 19.09 -14.98
CA ASP A 124 -18.71 19.55 -16.35
C ASP A 124 -17.73 18.89 -17.32
N SER A 125 -16.46 18.79 -16.95
CA SER A 125 -15.40 18.14 -17.75
C SER A 125 -15.66 16.64 -17.89
N PHE A 126 -15.98 15.95 -16.79
CA PHE A 126 -16.31 14.54 -16.76
C PHE A 126 -17.51 14.22 -17.66
N ARG A 127 -18.62 14.94 -17.51
CA ARG A 127 -19.82 14.76 -18.36
C ARG A 127 -19.56 15.05 -19.83
N HIS A 128 -18.71 16.03 -20.13
CA HIS A 128 -18.32 16.33 -21.50
C HIS A 128 -17.52 15.18 -22.11
N ALA A 129 -16.57 14.61 -21.38
CA ALA A 129 -15.78 13.44 -21.80
C ALA A 129 -16.66 12.21 -22.05
N CYS A 130 -17.57 11.86 -21.12
CA CYS A 130 -18.50 10.74 -21.29
C CYS A 130 -19.41 10.91 -22.52
N ALA A 131 -19.90 12.14 -22.77
CA ALA A 131 -20.76 12.43 -23.93
C ALA A 131 -20.04 12.32 -25.29
N GLN A 132 -18.71 12.47 -25.33
CA GLN A 132 -17.91 12.29 -26.54
C GLN A 132 -17.61 10.81 -26.81
N GLN A 133 -17.37 9.99 -25.78
CA GLN A 133 -17.13 8.55 -25.92
C GLN A 133 -18.36 7.81 -26.46
N GLY A 134 -19.58 8.21 -26.07
CA GLY A 134 -20.83 7.65 -26.60
C GLY A 134 -21.12 7.92 -28.08
N LYS A 135 -20.37 8.83 -28.74
CA LYS A 135 -20.56 9.19 -30.16
C LYS A 135 -19.61 8.48 -31.12
N GLY A 136 -18.61 7.74 -30.62
CA GLY A 136 -17.62 7.02 -31.44
C GLY A 136 -17.98 5.58 -31.81
N GLY A 137 -19.08 5.03 -31.28
CA GLY A 137 -19.48 3.62 -31.45
C GLY A 137 -20.39 3.32 -32.65
N ALA A 138 -20.58 4.26 -33.57
CA ALA A 138 -21.39 4.05 -34.77
C ALA A 138 -20.60 4.39 -36.04
N ALA A 139 -19.79 3.44 -36.50
CA ALA A 139 -19.31 3.36 -37.89
C ALA A 139 -19.02 1.90 -38.25
#